data_AF-A0A6V7KJA1-F1
#
_entry.id   AF-A0A6V7KJA1-F1
#
_cell.length_a   1.000
_cell.length_b   1.000
_cell.length_c   1.000
_cell.angle_alpha   90.00
_cell.angle_beta   90.00
_cell.angle_gamma   90.00
#
_symmetry.space_group_name_H-M   'P 1'
#
loop_
_entity.id
_entity.type
_entity.pdbx_description
1 polymer ?
#
loop_
_entity_poly.entity_id
_entity_poly.type
_entity_poly.pdbx_seq_one_letter_code
_entity_poly.pdbx_strand_id
1 'polypeptide(L)' 'DRIMEKIMSMSGPTHELPPQDTTEKKFSGRNRLYVGNLTNDTSEEEIKSMFTPFGEVSELFVNKEKNFAFLRM' A
#
# COMPACT_ATOMS: atom_id res chain seq x y z
N ASP A 1 12.68 -44.80 -14.13
CA ASP A 1 13.08 -44.32 -12.80
C ASP A 1 11.98 -43.51 -12.11
N ARG A 2 11.29 -44.13 -11.14
CA ARG A 2 10.13 -43.56 -10.41
C ARG A 2 10.45 -42.28 -9.60
N ILE A 3 11.73 -41.99 -9.39
CA ILE A 3 12.19 -40.82 -8.63
C ILE A 3 12.09 -39.54 -9.47
N MET A 4 12.39 -39.58 -10.78
CA MET A 4 12.23 -38.42 -11.67
C MET A 4 10.77 -38.00 -11.82
N GLU A 5 9.85 -38.97 -11.95
CA GLU A 5 8.41 -38.73 -12.04
C GLU A 5 7.87 -38.07 -10.76
N LYS A 6 8.39 -38.47 -9.58
CA LYS A 6 8.02 -37.88 -8.29
C LYS A 6 8.61 -36.48 -8.09
N ILE A 7 9.81 -36.20 -8.62
CA ILE A 7 10.39 -34.86 -8.62
C ILE A 7 9.62 -33.92 -9.56
N MET A 8 9.18 -34.40 -10.74
CA MET A 8 8.33 -33.63 -11.66
C MET A 8 6.94 -33.35 -11.08
N SER A 9 6.33 -34.29 -10.33
CA SER A 9 5.06 -34.04 -9.63
C SER A 9 5.17 -33.13 -8.41
N MET A 10 6.31 -33.08 -7.71
CA MET A 10 6.53 -32.13 -6.61
C MET A 10 6.95 -30.74 -7.09
N SER A 11 7.43 -30.62 -8.32
CA SER A 11 7.72 -29.37 -9.01
C SER A 11 6.53 -29.00 -9.91
N GLY A 12 5.33 -28.98 -9.35
CA GLY A 12 4.17 -28.47 -10.08
C GLY A 12 4.47 -27.06 -10.58
N PRO A 13 4.05 -26.69 -11.80
CA PRO A 13 4.29 -25.37 -12.32
C PRO A 13 3.62 -24.38 -11.36
N THR A 14 4.41 -23.59 -10.64
CA THR A 14 3.96 -22.28 -10.14
C THR A 14 3.68 -21.30 -11.30
N HIS A 15 3.48 -21.83 -12.52
CA HIS A 15 3.27 -21.16 -13.80
C HIS A 15 1.78 -20.91 -14.09
N GLU A 16 0.88 -21.47 -13.29
CA GLU A 16 -0.58 -21.31 -13.44
C GLU A 16 -1.22 -20.56 -12.27
N LEU A 17 -0.42 -20.05 -11.33
CA LEU A 17 -0.94 -19.01 -10.46
C LEU A 17 -1.05 -17.76 -11.34
N PRO A 18 -2.24 -17.13 -11.43
CA PRO A 18 -2.30 -15.80 -12.00
C PRO A 18 -1.23 -14.96 -11.28
N PRO A 19 -0.48 -14.09 -11.99
CA PRO A 19 0.46 -13.20 -11.33
C PRO A 19 -0.28 -12.60 -10.15
N GLN A 20 0.28 -12.78 -8.95
CA GLN A 20 -0.37 -12.29 -7.76
C GLN A 20 -0.55 -10.81 -8.00
N ASP A 21 -1.79 -10.42 -8.23
CA ASP A 21 -2.20 -9.05 -8.38
C ASP A 21 -1.87 -8.42 -7.02
N THR A 22 -0.63 -7.92 -6.90
CA THR A 22 -0.25 -6.88 -5.95
C THR A 22 -0.87 -5.57 -6.38
N THR A 23 -2.06 -5.60 -7.00
CA THR A 23 -3.00 -4.52 -6.90
C THR A 23 -3.41 -4.51 -5.43
N GLU A 24 -2.53 -3.92 -4.61
CA GLU A 24 -2.89 -3.27 -3.37
C GLU A 24 -4.24 -2.62 -3.66
N LYS A 25 -5.30 -3.17 -3.07
CA LYS A 25 -6.67 -2.72 -3.29
C LYS A 25 -6.66 -1.22 -3.00
N LYS A 26 -6.56 -0.43 -4.07
CA LYS A 26 -6.24 1.00 -3.96
C LYS A 26 -7.20 1.69 -3.03
N PHE A 27 -8.47 1.28 -3.04
CA PHE A 27 -9.48 1.77 -2.14
C PHE A 27 -10.33 0.61 -1.59
N SER A 28 -9.82 -0.12 -0.60
CA SER A 28 -10.75 -0.70 0.37
C SER A 28 -11.29 0.50 1.16
N GLY A 29 -12.59 0.57 1.49
CA GLY A 29 -13.18 1.70 2.24
C GLY A 29 -12.57 1.97 3.64
N ARG A 30 -11.42 1.36 3.96
CA ARG A 30 -10.65 1.42 5.21
C ARG A 30 -9.27 2.07 5.06
N ASN A 31 -9.00 2.77 3.96
CA ASN A 31 -7.69 3.36 3.68
C ASN A 31 -7.51 4.78 4.28
N ARG A 32 -8.01 5.00 5.51
CA ARG A 32 -7.84 6.28 6.22
C ARG A 32 -6.67 6.18 7.19
N LEU A 33 -5.59 6.89 6.91
CA LEU A 33 -4.41 6.98 7.76
C LEU A 33 -4.51 8.21 8.67
N TYR A 34 -4.03 8.05 9.90
CA TYR A 34 -3.83 9.14 10.85
C TYR A 34 -2.33 9.36 11.03
N VAL A 35 -1.90 10.60 10.89
CA VAL A 35 -0.51 11.02 11.06
C VAL A 35 -0.47 12.01 12.21
N GLY A 36 0.05 11.60 13.37
CA GLY A 36 0.27 12.48 14.52
C GLY A 36 1.67 13.05 14.55
N ASN A 37 1.91 13.97 15.48
CA ASN A 37 3.22 14.59 15.71
C ASN A 37 3.79 15.31 14.47
N LEU A 38 2.90 15.91 13.67
CA LEU A 38 3.31 16.74 12.55
C LEU A 38 3.83 18.08 13.05
N THR A 39 5.01 18.49 12.60
CA THR A 39 5.52 19.83 12.85
C THR A 39 4.63 20.87 12.18
N ASN A 40 4.55 22.09 12.75
CA ASN A 40 3.79 23.20 12.14
C ASN A 40 4.23 23.54 10.71
N ASP A 41 5.43 23.11 10.33
CA ASP A 41 6.02 23.24 9.00
C ASP A 41 5.43 22.26 7.98
N THR A 42 4.84 21.14 8.43
CA THR A 42 4.28 20.15 7.52
C THR A 42 3.05 20.71 6.81
N SER A 43 3.17 20.83 5.50
CA SER A 43 2.10 21.31 4.62
C SER A 43 1.42 20.14 3.90
N GLU A 44 0.22 20.41 3.41
CA GLU A 44 -0.60 19.42 2.72
C GLU A 44 0.10 18.84 1.49
N GLU A 45 0.83 19.69 0.78
CA GLU A 45 1.63 19.36 -0.39
C GLU A 45 2.81 18.44 -0.06
N GLU A 46 3.46 18.64 1.09
CA GLU A 46 4.57 17.81 1.57
C GLU A 46 4.09 16.38 1.83
N ILE A 47 2.98 16.25 2.58
CA ILE A 47 2.35 14.96 2.85
C ILE A 47 1.94 14.31 1.54
N LYS A 48 1.26 15.04 0.66
CA LYS A 48 0.86 14.52 -0.65
C LYS A 48 2.06 14.04 -1.48
N SER A 49 3.16 14.78 -1.49
CA SER A 49 4.40 14.42 -2.19
C SER A 49 5.02 13.14 -1.61
N MET A 50 5.12 13.05 -0.28
CA MET A 50 5.62 11.86 0.44
C MET A 50 4.77 10.62 0.16
N PHE A 51 3.46 10.79 0.01
CA PHE A 51 2.51 9.69 -0.20
C PHE A 51 2.22 9.37 -1.68
N THR A 52 2.62 10.24 -2.61
CA THR A 52 2.51 10.04 -4.08
C THR A 52 3.09 8.70 -4.59
N PRO A 53 4.28 8.24 -4.13
CA PRO A 53 4.80 6.95 -4.59
C PRO A 53 4.02 5.74 -4.04
N PHE A 54 3.26 5.90 -2.96
CA PHE A 54 2.48 4.84 -2.32
C PHE A 54 1.04 4.76 -2.86
N GLY A 55 0.53 5.83 -3.47
CA GLY A 55 -0.82 5.87 -3.99
C GLY A 55 -1.33 7.28 -4.24
N GLU A 56 -2.53 7.38 -4.80
CA GLU A 56 -3.19 8.67 -5.01
C GLU A 56 -3.93 9.08 -3.74
N VAL A 57 -3.53 10.19 -3.13
CA VAL A 57 -4.21 10.75 -1.97
C VAL A 57 -5.52 11.39 -2.42
N SER A 58 -6.66 10.78 -2.08
CA SER A 58 -8.00 11.29 -2.41
C SER A 58 -8.47 12.42 -1.49
N GLU A 59 -8.23 12.28 -0.18
CA GLU A 59 -8.56 13.32 0.79
C GLU A 59 -7.38 13.52 1.73
N LEU A 60 -7.06 14.77 2.01
CA LEU A 60 -6.04 15.14 2.96
C LEU A 60 -6.59 16.24 3.86
N PHE A 61 -6.43 16.08 5.16
CA PHE A 61 -6.86 17.03 6.17
C PHE A 61 -5.71 17.23 7.16
N VAL A 62 -5.18 18.45 7.24
CA VAL A 62 -4.07 18.78 8.15
C VAL A 62 -4.56 19.77 9.20
N ASN A 63 -4.40 19.42 10.46
CA ASN A 63 -4.73 20.26 11.59
C ASN A 63 -3.46 20.74 12.30
N LYS A 64 -2.96 21.90 11.89
CA LYS A 64 -1.72 22.51 12.40
C LYS A 64 -1.79 22.84 13.90
N GLU A 65 -2.97 23.19 14.41
CA GLU A 65 -3.17 23.53 15.83
C GLU A 65 -2.99 22.34 16.80
N LYS A 66 -3.22 21.12 16.32
CA LYS A 66 -3.11 19.90 17.13
C LYS A 66 -2.10 18.90 16.55
N ASN A 67 -1.26 19.37 15.61
CA ASN A 67 -0.13 18.61 15.05
C ASN A 67 -0.53 17.23 14.51
N PHE A 68 -1.69 17.14 13.84
CA PHE A 68 -2.16 15.89 13.25
C PHE A 68 -2.69 16.08 11.83
N ALA A 69 -2.68 15.01 11.05
CA ALA A 69 -3.34 14.92 9.76
C ALA A 69 -4.11 13.62 9.61
N PHE A 70 -5.15 13.68 8.78
CA PHE A 70 -5.81 12.52 8.22
C PHE A 70 -5.53 12.50 6.73
N LEU A 71 -5.16 11.35 6.20
CA LEU A 71 -5.12 11.15 4.77
C LEU A 71 -5.98 9.95 4.41
N ARG A 72 -6.54 9.98 3.21
CA ARG A 72 -7.28 8.89 2.63
C ARG A 72 -6.65 8.55 1.29
N MET A 73 -6.19 7.31 1.19
CA MET A 73 -5.82 6.68 -0.07
C MET A 73 -6.92 5.76 -0.54
#